data_AF-A0A7Y2J6E3-F1
#
_entry.id   AF-A0A7Y2J6E3-F1
#
_cell.length_a   1.000
_cell.length_b   1.000
_cell.length_c   1.000
_cell.angle_alpha   90.00
_cell.angle_beta   90.00
_cell.angle_gamma   90.00
#
_symmetry.space_group_name_H-M   'P 1'
#
loop_
_entity.id
_entity.type
_entity.pdbx_description
1 polymer ?
#
loop_
_entity_poly.entity_id
_entity_poly.type
_entity_poly.pdbx_seq_one_letter_code
_entity_poly.pdbx_strand_id
1 'polypeptide(L)'
;GVPFKINLKGQIDRIDDFNGTTRVIDYKTGQVSSDQVEIVEWPDLISDYKASGKSFQVLMYAFMLNSLGMIDDPIEAGIISMRNLNSGFLKFAKKNRKGHGAIKNSIITKEILKNFEIQLSDLLGEILDPEIDFIEKEI
;
A
#
# COMPACT_ATOMS: atom_id res chain seq x y z
N GLY A 1 -16.40 12.50 -5.78
CA GLY A 1 -15.29 12.68 -6.75
C GLY A 1 -15.06 14.15 -6.96
N VAL A 2 -13.81 14.57 -7.18
CA VAL A 2 -13.46 15.99 -7.37
C VAL A 2 -13.76 16.46 -8.81
N PRO A 3 -14.06 17.76 -9.05
CA PRO A 3 -14.47 18.26 -10.36
C PRO A 3 -13.31 18.52 -11.34
N PHE A 4 -12.10 18.04 -11.03
CA PHE A 4 -10.88 18.28 -11.80
C PHE A 4 -10.01 17.03 -11.87
N LYS A 5 -9.09 17.01 -12.85
CA LYS A 5 -8.16 15.91 -13.04
C LYS A 5 -7.07 15.92 -11.96
N ILE A 6 -6.83 14.78 -11.34
CA ILE A 6 -5.71 14.55 -10.42
C ILE A 6 -4.62 13.80 -11.19
N ASN A 7 -3.38 14.27 -11.08
CA ASN A 7 -2.21 13.56 -11.60
C ASN A 7 -1.41 13.04 -10.41
N LEU A 8 -1.30 11.72 -10.29
CA LEU A 8 -0.45 11.06 -9.29
C LEU A 8 0.96 10.87 -9.86
N LYS A 9 1.97 11.18 -9.06
CA LYS A 9 3.38 10.99 -9.42
C LYS A 9 4.12 10.37 -8.25
N GLY A 10 4.96 9.38 -8.54
CA GLY A 10 5.83 8.75 -7.56
C GLY A 10 7.11 8.23 -8.20
N GLN A 11 8.09 7.93 -7.36
CA GLN A 11 9.31 7.22 -7.75
C GLN A 11 9.33 5.91 -6.98
N ILE A 12 9.47 4.81 -7.71
CA ILE A 12 9.51 3.47 -7.14
C ILE A 12 10.97 3.08 -6.98
N ASP A 13 11.29 2.42 -5.87
CA ASP A 13 12.67 1.98 -5.62
C ASP A 13 13.06 0.81 -6.52
N ARG A 14 12.21 -0.23 -6.59
CA ARG A 14 12.45 -1.40 -7.42
C ARG A 14 11.17 -2.08 -7.88
N ILE A 15 11.20 -2.49 -9.14
CA ILE A 15 10.29 -3.46 -9.72
C ILE A 15 11.14 -4.62 -10.25
N ASP A 16 10.73 -5.86 -10.01
CA ASP A 16 11.34 -7.02 -10.65
C ASP A 16 10.33 -8.15 -10.89
N ASP A 17 10.77 -9.16 -11.62
CA ASP A 17 10.05 -10.42 -11.78
C ASP A 17 10.78 -11.54 -11.05
N PHE A 18 10.02 -12.29 -10.25
CA PHE A 18 10.54 -13.44 -9.52
C PHE A 18 9.57 -14.60 -9.61
N ASN A 19 10.00 -15.68 -10.25
CA ASN A 19 9.18 -16.88 -10.51
C ASN A 19 7.85 -16.59 -11.22
N GLY A 20 7.84 -15.61 -12.14
CA GLY A 20 6.64 -15.22 -12.88
C GLY A 20 5.68 -14.31 -12.11
N THR A 21 6.09 -13.81 -10.93
CA THR A 21 5.35 -12.80 -10.16
C THR A 21 6.09 -11.47 -10.25
N THR A 22 5.39 -10.42 -10.66
CA THR A 22 5.94 -9.05 -10.62
C THR A 22 5.91 -8.54 -9.19
N ARG A 23 7.06 -8.06 -8.68
CA ARG A 23 7.20 -7.53 -7.32
C ARG A 23 7.49 -6.04 -7.35
N VAL A 24 6.68 -5.29 -6.62
CA VAL A 24 6.91 -3.88 -6.32
C VAL A 24 7.55 -3.78 -4.94
N ILE A 25 8.77 -3.26 -4.88
CA ILE A 25 9.59 -3.30 -3.67
C ILE A 25 9.97 -1.88 -3.27
N ASP A 26 9.74 -1.56 -2.00
CA ASP A 26 10.23 -0.35 -1.34
C ASP A 26 11.30 -0.71 -0.30
N TYR A 27 12.40 0.04 -0.27
CA TYR A 27 13.47 -0.17 0.69
C TYR A 27 13.31 0.78 1.88
N LYS A 28 13.31 0.22 3.09
CA LYS A 28 13.31 1.01 4.32
C LYS A 28 14.59 0.82 5.11
N THR A 29 15.21 1.94 5.49
CA THR A 29 16.40 1.95 6.36
C THR A 29 16.07 1.59 7.80
N GLY A 30 14.86 1.96 8.27
CA GLY A 30 14.35 1.60 9.59
C GLY A 30 13.95 0.12 9.71
N GLN A 31 13.64 -0.30 10.93
CA GLN A 31 13.06 -1.62 11.15
C GLN A 31 11.59 -1.61 10.70
N VAL A 32 11.25 -2.61 9.90
CA VAL A 32 9.86 -2.89 9.51
C VAL A 32 9.50 -4.29 9.95
N SER A 33 8.27 -4.43 10.45
CA SER A 33 7.67 -5.70 10.84
C SER A 33 6.43 -5.98 9.99
N SER A 34 6.00 -7.25 9.92
CA SER A 34 4.94 -7.68 9.01
C SER A 34 3.60 -7.01 9.27
N ASP A 35 3.29 -6.69 10.52
CA ASP A 35 2.08 -5.96 10.93
C ASP A 35 1.99 -4.56 10.31
N GLN A 36 3.12 -3.95 9.93
CA GLN A 36 3.16 -2.64 9.29
C GLN A 36 2.94 -2.70 7.77
N VAL A 37 2.91 -3.89 7.19
CA VAL A 37 2.59 -4.14 5.77
C VAL A 37 1.33 -4.99 5.65
N GLU A 38 0.56 -5.17 6.72
CA GLU A 38 -0.65 -5.96 6.74
C GLU A 38 -1.84 -5.07 7.08
N ILE A 39 -2.99 -5.28 6.44
CA ILE A 39 -4.23 -4.60 6.80
C ILE A 39 -5.35 -5.59 7.10
N VAL A 40 -6.24 -5.21 8.01
CA VAL A 40 -7.48 -5.95 8.26
C VAL A 40 -8.67 -5.18 7.70
N GLU A 41 -8.84 -3.92 8.05
CA GLU A 41 -9.92 -3.10 7.50
C GLU A 41 -9.35 -2.11 6.48
N TRP A 42 -10.08 -1.87 5.40
CA TRP A 42 -9.66 -0.90 4.37
C TRP A 42 -9.58 0.54 4.90
N PRO A 43 -10.53 1.02 5.73
CA PRO A 43 -10.44 2.36 6.33
C PRO A 43 -9.20 2.58 7.20
N ASP A 44 -8.60 1.52 7.75
CA ASP A 44 -7.35 1.61 8.53
C ASP A 44 -6.19 2.13 7.66
N LEU A 45 -6.29 1.99 6.34
CA LEU A 45 -5.25 2.41 5.40
C LEU A 45 -5.02 3.93 5.39
N ILE A 46 -6.07 4.71 5.67
CA ILE A 46 -6.06 6.18 5.64
C ILE A 46 -6.32 6.80 7.02
N SER A 47 -6.86 6.04 7.97
CA SER A 47 -7.10 6.53 9.33
C SER A 47 -5.91 6.33 10.26
N ASP A 48 -5.20 5.20 10.17
CA ASP A 48 -4.02 4.84 10.98
C ASP A 48 -2.73 4.89 10.15
N TYR A 49 -2.17 6.09 10.00
CA TYR A 49 -0.98 6.30 9.17
C TYR A 49 0.27 5.61 9.70
N LYS A 50 0.38 5.42 11.03
CA LYS A 50 1.57 4.81 11.64
C LYS A 50 1.61 3.31 11.37
N ALA A 51 0.45 2.65 11.48
CA ALA A 51 0.35 1.22 11.18
C ALA A 51 0.32 0.97 9.67
N SER A 52 -0.41 1.78 8.90
CA SER A 52 -0.77 1.46 7.52
C SER A 52 -0.04 2.24 6.44
N GLY A 53 0.74 3.28 6.79
CA GLY A 53 1.39 4.15 5.80
C GLY A 53 2.33 3.41 4.84
N LYS A 54 2.97 2.34 5.33
CA LYS A 54 3.81 1.45 4.50
C LYS A 54 3.00 0.62 3.52
N SER A 55 1.87 0.04 3.97
CA SER A 55 0.90 -0.64 3.10
C SER A 55 0.35 0.31 2.04
N PHE A 56 -0.02 1.53 2.42
CA PHE A 56 -0.51 2.55 1.50
C PHE A 56 0.53 2.84 0.42
N GLN A 57 1.79 3.03 0.80
CA GLN A 57 2.87 3.34 -0.14
C GLN A 57 3.06 2.25 -1.20
N VAL A 58 3.15 0.98 -0.79
CA VAL A 58 3.38 -0.12 -1.74
C VAL A 58 2.15 -0.39 -2.62
N LEU A 59 0.94 -0.21 -2.09
CA LEU A 59 -0.31 -0.29 -2.88
C LEU A 59 -0.43 0.86 -3.88
N MET A 60 -0.05 2.08 -3.51
CA MET A 60 -0.02 3.24 -4.40
C MET A 60 0.85 2.97 -5.63
N TYR A 61 2.04 2.40 -5.43
CA TYR A 61 2.93 2.03 -6.52
C TYR A 61 2.35 0.95 -7.43
N ALA A 62 1.79 -0.12 -6.85
CA ALA A 62 1.14 -1.16 -7.63
C ALA A 62 -0.06 -0.60 -8.43
N PHE A 63 -0.88 0.24 -7.81
CA PHE A 63 -2.03 0.89 -8.45
C PHE A 63 -1.62 1.77 -9.63
N MET A 64 -0.62 2.65 -9.46
CA MET A 64 -0.15 3.52 -10.54
C MET A 64 0.42 2.72 -11.71
N LEU A 65 1.27 1.73 -11.43
CA LEU A 65 1.87 0.89 -12.47
C LEU A 65 0.83 0.07 -13.24
N ASN A 66 -0.15 -0.50 -12.53
CA ASN A 66 -1.23 -1.27 -13.16
C ASN A 66 -2.13 -0.35 -14.00
N SER A 67 -2.45 0.85 -13.49
CA SER A 67 -3.24 1.86 -14.22
C SER A 67 -2.55 2.37 -15.49
N LEU A 68 -1.22 2.33 -15.52
CA LEU A 68 -0.41 2.66 -16.69
C LEU A 68 -0.19 1.46 -17.64
N GLY A 69 -0.69 0.27 -17.29
CA GLY A 69 -0.47 -0.97 -18.05
C GLY A 69 0.98 -1.46 -18.01
N MET A 70 1.77 -1.06 -17.02
CA MET A 70 3.18 -1.42 -16.89
C MET A 70 3.41 -2.74 -16.17
N ILE A 71 2.43 -3.21 -15.41
CA ILE A 71 2.46 -4.49 -14.69
C ILE A 71 1.11 -5.19 -14.80
N ASP A 72 1.14 -6.52 -14.76
CA ASP A 72 -0.05 -7.37 -14.80
C ASP A 72 0.04 -8.50 -13.77
N ASP A 73 -1.08 -9.16 -13.53
CA ASP A 73 -1.20 -10.25 -12.57
C ASP A 73 -0.28 -11.45 -12.94
N PRO A 74 0.36 -12.11 -11.95
CA PRO A 74 0.23 -11.89 -10.51
C PRO A 74 1.20 -10.83 -9.99
N ILE A 75 0.69 -9.93 -9.14
CA ILE A 75 1.46 -8.85 -8.51
C ILE A 75 1.63 -9.12 -7.01
N GLU A 76 2.83 -8.88 -6.49
CA GLU A 76 3.08 -8.71 -5.06
C GLU A 76 3.71 -7.34 -4.82
N ALA A 77 3.37 -6.68 -3.72
CA ALA A 77 4.08 -5.48 -3.29
C ALA A 77 4.51 -5.61 -1.85
N GLY A 78 5.55 -4.92 -1.43
CA GLY A 78 6.06 -5.05 -0.07
C GLY A 78 7.36 -4.28 0.17
N ILE A 79 7.97 -4.55 1.31
CA ILE A 79 9.14 -3.84 1.80
C ILE A 79 10.31 -4.78 2.06
N ILE A 80 11.51 -4.29 1.79
CA ILE A 80 12.75 -4.88 2.34
C ILE A 80 13.29 -3.95 3.43
N SER A 81 13.36 -4.48 4.65
CA SER A 81 13.88 -3.78 5.83
C SER A 81 15.39 -3.93 5.91
N MET A 82 16.15 -2.86 5.67
CA MET A 82 17.60 -2.88 5.72
C MET A 82 18.13 -3.13 7.14
N ARG A 83 17.40 -2.69 8.17
CA ARG A 83 17.73 -2.96 9.57
C ARG A 83 17.43 -4.40 9.99
N ASN A 84 16.62 -5.13 9.22
CA ASN A 84 16.28 -6.53 9.48
C ASN A 84 16.20 -7.33 8.17
N LEU A 85 17.32 -7.46 7.45
CA LEU A 85 17.38 -8.18 6.17
C LEU A 85 16.92 -9.64 6.27
N ASN A 86 17.07 -10.26 7.44
CA ASN A 86 16.62 -11.63 7.72
C ASN A 86 15.10 -11.80 7.59
N SER A 87 14.33 -10.71 7.69
CA SER A 87 12.88 -10.74 7.44
C SER A 87 12.52 -10.90 5.96
N GLY A 88 13.49 -10.73 5.06
CA GLY A 88 13.30 -10.86 3.62
C GLY A 88 12.33 -9.83 3.05
N PHE A 89 11.54 -10.26 2.07
CA PHE A 89 10.51 -9.43 1.44
C PHE A 89 9.22 -9.48 2.26
N LEU A 90 8.98 -8.43 3.03
CA LEU A 90 7.76 -8.25 3.82
C LEU A 90 6.62 -7.82 2.90
N LYS A 91 5.83 -8.79 2.45
CA LYS A 91 4.73 -8.58 1.51
C LYS A 91 3.57 -7.84 2.17
N PHE A 92 2.96 -6.96 1.40
CA PHE A 92 1.61 -6.52 1.66
C PHE A 92 0.69 -7.74 1.79
N ALA A 93 -0.20 -7.73 2.79
CA ALA A 93 -1.28 -8.68 2.80
C ALA A 93 -2.59 -8.13 3.39
N LYS A 94 -3.70 -8.46 2.72
CA LYS A 94 -5.04 -8.31 3.27
C LYS A 94 -5.36 -9.50 4.14
N LYS A 95 -5.70 -9.26 5.40
CA LYS A 95 -6.13 -10.28 6.36
C LYS A 95 -7.64 -10.36 6.40
N ASN A 96 -8.15 -11.55 6.72
CA ASN A 96 -9.58 -11.72 7.01
C ASN A 96 -9.95 -11.34 8.46
N ARG A 97 -8.99 -11.36 9.40
CA ARG A 97 -9.18 -10.99 10.81
C ARG A 97 -7.87 -10.57 11.48
N LYS A 98 -7.98 -9.95 12.66
CA LYS A 98 -6.84 -9.70 13.57
C LYS A 98 -6.41 -11.00 14.27
N GLY A 99 -5.15 -11.04 14.74
CA GLY A 99 -4.62 -12.13 15.57
C GLY A 99 -3.97 -13.31 14.83
N HIS A 100 -3.54 -14.31 15.61
CA HIS A 100 -2.89 -15.52 15.12
C HIS A 100 -3.87 -16.39 14.31
N GLY A 101 -3.34 -17.05 13.26
CA GLY A 101 -4.16 -17.89 12.37
C GLY A 101 -5.11 -17.10 11.47
N ALA A 102 -4.82 -15.81 11.22
CA ALA A 102 -5.48 -15.05 10.16
C ALA A 102 -5.03 -15.55 8.78
N ILE A 103 -5.97 -15.66 7.86
CA ILE A 103 -5.68 -15.94 6.44
C ILE A 103 -5.16 -14.64 5.83
N LYS A 104 -4.03 -14.72 5.15
CA LYS A 104 -3.36 -13.60 4.49
C LYS A 104 -3.45 -13.78 2.99
N ASN A 105 -3.97 -12.78 2.28
CA ASN A 105 -3.87 -12.69 0.83
C ASN A 105 -2.81 -11.66 0.45
N SER A 106 -1.69 -12.12 -0.11
CA SER A 106 -0.57 -11.26 -0.53
C SER A 106 -0.53 -10.97 -2.03
N ILE A 107 -1.38 -11.63 -2.83
CA ILE A 107 -1.46 -11.36 -4.26
C ILE A 107 -2.37 -10.14 -4.45
N ILE A 108 -1.81 -9.10 -5.06
CA ILE A 108 -2.53 -7.88 -5.40
C ILE A 108 -3.34 -8.14 -6.65
N THR A 109 -4.63 -8.40 -6.48
CA THR A 109 -5.58 -8.56 -7.57
C THR A 109 -6.20 -7.22 -7.96
N LYS A 110 -6.91 -7.18 -9.09
CA LYS A 110 -7.76 -6.03 -9.48
C LYS A 110 -8.77 -5.63 -8.40
N GLU A 111 -9.26 -6.59 -7.60
CA GLU A 111 -10.16 -6.30 -6.49
C GLU A 111 -9.44 -5.54 -5.35
N ILE A 112 -8.21 -5.92 -5.02
CA ILE A 112 -7.38 -5.21 -4.05
C ILE A 112 -7.09 -3.79 -4.54
N LEU A 113 -6.74 -3.63 -5.82
CA LEU A 113 -6.49 -2.32 -6.42
C LEU A 113 -7.74 -1.43 -6.42
N LYS A 114 -8.92 -1.99 -6.72
CA LYS A 114 -10.19 -1.27 -6.66
C LYS A 114 -10.54 -0.82 -5.24
N ASN A 115 -10.33 -1.69 -4.24
CA ASN A 115 -10.56 -1.31 -2.84
C ASN A 115 -9.58 -0.22 -2.39
N PHE A 116 -8.32 -0.30 -2.80
CA PHE A 116 -7.34 0.75 -2.58
C PHE A 116 -7.77 2.08 -3.23
N GLU A 117 -8.25 2.05 -4.47
CA GLU A 117 -8.72 3.24 -5.19
C GLU A 117 -9.86 3.97 -4.44
N ILE A 118 -10.77 3.22 -3.80
CA ILE A 118 -11.81 3.81 -2.95
C ILE A 118 -11.17 4.59 -1.80
N GLN A 119 -10.23 3.97 -1.07
CA GLN A 119 -9.56 4.64 0.06
C GLN A 119 -8.75 5.87 -0.40
N LEU A 120 -8.10 5.76 -1.55
CA LEU A 120 -7.39 6.89 -2.16
C LEU A 120 -8.34 8.03 -2.54
N SER A 121 -9.50 7.72 -3.11
CA SER A 121 -10.51 8.72 -3.45
C SER A 121 -11.05 9.42 -2.20
N ASP A 122 -11.28 8.68 -1.11
CA ASP A 122 -11.75 9.24 0.16
C ASP A 122 -10.70 10.18 0.75
N LEU A 123 -9.43 9.75 0.80
CA LEU A 123 -8.32 10.56 1.28
C LEU A 123 -8.10 11.82 0.43
N LEU A 124 -8.18 11.71 -0.89
CA LEU A 124 -8.07 12.87 -1.78
C LEU A 124 -9.25 13.83 -1.59
N GLY A 125 -10.45 13.31 -1.29
CA GLY A 125 -11.62 14.12 -0.94
C GLY A 125 -11.37 14.95 0.32
N GLU A 126 -10.83 14.32 1.37
CA GLU A 126 -10.46 15.00 2.62
C GLU A 126 -9.37 16.06 2.40
N ILE A 127 -8.28 15.71 1.70
CA ILE A 127 -7.14 16.62 1.43
C ILE A 127 -7.56 17.84 0.61
N LEU A 128 -8.57 17.71 -0.24
CA LEU A 128 -9.01 18.75 -1.19
C LEU A 128 -10.26 19.49 -0.71
N ASP A 129 -10.76 19.20 0.49
CA ASP A 129 -11.88 19.90 1.10
C ASP A 129 -11.37 21.14 1.87
N PRO A 130 -11.70 22.37 1.43
CA PRO A 130 -11.25 23.60 2.10
C PRO A 130 -11.87 23.78 3.49
N GLU A 131 -12.92 23.04 3.84
CA GLU A 131 -13.56 23.10 5.17
C GLU A 131 -12.88 22.15 6.17
N ILE A 132 -11.92 21.33 5.74
CA ILE A 132 -11.19 20.39 6.60
C ILE A 132 -9.76 20.89 6.77
N ASP A 133 -9.43 21.35 7.97
CA ASP A 133 -8.07 21.74 8.33
C ASP A 133 -7.13 20.52 8.36
N PHE A 134 -5.89 20.71 7.92
CA PHE A 134 -4.84 19.73 8.16
C PHE A 134 -4.48 19.69 9.64
N ILE A 135 -4.70 18.53 10.26
CA ILE A 135 -4.33 18.28 11.65
C ILE A 135 -3.09 17.41 11.68
N GLU A 136 -2.02 17.89 12.33
CA GLU A 136 -0.86 17.06 12.65
C GLU A 136 -1.30 15.97 13.63
N LYS A 137 -1.26 14.70 13.18
CA LYS A 137 -1.57 13.56 14.04
C LYS A 137 -0.35 13.24 14.92
N GLU A 138 -0.56 13.02 16.21
CA GLU A 138 0.50 12.62 17.14
C GLU A 138 1.23 11.36 16.64
N ILE A 139 2.57 11.39 16.61
CA ILE A 139 3.45 10.33 16.09
C ILE A 139 3.82 9.33 17.19
#